data_AF-H2ZFP8-F1
#
_entry.id   AF-H2ZFP8-F1
#
_cell.length_a   1.000
_cell.length_b   1.000
_cell.length_c   1.000
_cell.angle_alpha   90.00
_cell.angle_beta   90.00
_cell.angle_gamma   90.00
#
_symmetry.space_group_name_H-M   'P 1'
#
loop_
_entity.id
_entity.type
_entity.pdbx_description
1 polymer ?
#
loop_
_entity_poly.entity_id
_entity_poly.type
_entity_poly.pdbx_seq_one_letter_code
_entity_poly.pdbx_strand_id
1 'polypeptide(L)'
;MTVEWISMSKIICRTAAGLGKGNIIVITKSGGTGTSTVTFTGLPVKKVGPLESSSVWVDESEWVDQRLDRVQKSTTMSLRTDPLGLNSEELGHKTQVYMQLADLFGKGSPDPTDQNFDPSWFLLERHCDTSFSKLKEGHAYMKRRANRNTNNAPLNHVKDSLPVFFEVQETLSGIHHKMMKDGSGRNNANLTDKLETTLNEASENANTLFKTVLSCKDRADSIRNTLNVLQRFKFLFNLPLSIEKNILKGDYGVVINDYRKSKVIVLRKLMLKSLKKCLRRLKRGLTI
;
A
#
# COMPACT_ATOMS: atom_id res chain seq x y z
N MET A 1 10.73 19.64 1.74
CA MET A 1 10.28 20.42 2.92
C MET A 1 8.79 20.62 2.79
N THR A 2 7.97 20.09 3.70
CA THR A 2 6.51 20.25 3.69
C THR A 2 6.07 21.11 4.86
N VAL A 3 5.03 21.93 4.68
CA VAL A 3 4.47 22.80 5.71
C VAL A 3 2.96 22.60 5.73
N GLU A 4 2.42 22.31 6.91
CA GLU A 4 1.01 22.06 7.18
C GLU A 4 0.53 23.02 8.26
N TRP A 5 -0.50 23.82 7.95
CA TRP A 5 -1.13 24.72 8.90
C TRP A 5 -2.25 23.99 9.65
N ILE A 6 -2.27 24.09 10.99
CA ILE A 6 -3.25 23.39 11.84
C ILE A 6 -4.19 24.38 12.54
N SER A 7 -3.66 25.46 13.09
CA SER A 7 -4.46 26.47 13.79
C SER A 7 -3.77 27.82 13.80
N MET A 8 -4.46 28.86 14.29
CA MET A 8 -3.88 30.20 14.47
C MET A 8 -2.61 30.21 15.35
N SER A 9 -2.38 29.17 16.15
CA SER A 9 -1.21 29.02 17.01
C SER A 9 -0.31 27.83 16.64
N LYS A 10 -0.58 27.10 15.54
CA LYS A 10 0.14 25.85 15.24
C LYS A 10 0.37 25.65 13.74
N ILE A 11 1.64 25.48 13.39
CA ILE A 11 2.13 25.10 12.07
C ILE A 11 3.08 23.92 12.26
N ILE A 12 2.96 22.89 11.42
CA ILE A 12 3.88 21.75 11.37
C ILE A 12 4.72 21.87 10.10
N CYS A 13 6.05 21.88 10.26
CA CYS A 13 6.99 21.87 9.15
C CYS A 13 7.83 20.58 9.21
N ARG A 14 7.91 19.85 8.11
CA ARG A 14 8.83 18.71 7.94
C ARG A 14 9.93 19.11 6.96
N THR A 15 11.15 19.25 7.45
CA THR A 15 12.33 19.50 6.61
C THR A 15 13.09 18.20 6.36
N ALA A 16 13.79 18.12 5.22
CA ALA A 16 14.76 17.07 5.01
C ALA A 16 16.01 17.33 5.87
N ALA A 17 16.80 16.28 6.14
CA ALA A 17 17.97 16.30 7.00
C ALA A 17 18.87 17.51 6.70
N GLY A 18 18.90 18.45 7.63
CA GLY A 18 19.82 19.57 7.65
C GLY A 18 20.49 19.57 9.02
N LEU A 19 21.82 19.63 9.04
CA LEU A 19 22.61 19.73 10.27
C LEU A 19 22.82 21.21 10.60
N GLY A 20 22.73 21.56 11.89
CA GLY A 20 23.08 22.90 12.38
C GLY A 20 21.89 23.83 12.66
N LYS A 21 22.21 25.07 13.04
CA LYS A 21 21.24 26.08 13.49
C LYS A 21 20.61 26.80 12.30
N GLY A 22 19.28 26.79 12.22
CA GLY A 22 18.48 27.44 11.20
C GLY A 22 17.52 28.49 11.78
N ASN A 23 17.35 29.58 11.03
CA ASN A 23 16.36 30.61 11.35
C ASN A 23 14.99 30.22 10.82
N ILE A 24 13.93 30.54 11.57
CA ILE A 24 12.55 30.33 11.14
C ILE A 24 12.05 31.62 10.47
N ILE A 25 11.79 31.54 9.17
CA ILE A 25 11.25 32.63 8.36
C ILE A 25 9.87 32.21 7.87
N VAL A 26 8.86 33.04 8.15
CA VAL A 26 7.48 32.81 7.73
C VAL A 26 7.15 33.78 6.61
N ILE A 27 6.78 33.26 5.45
CA ILE A 27 6.35 34.07 4.31
C ILE A 27 4.87 33.79 4.06
N THR A 28 4.06 34.83 4.17
CA THR A 28 2.62 34.76 3.89
C THR A 28 2.37 34.79 2.38
N LYS A 29 1.23 34.24 1.93
CA LYS A 29 0.85 34.26 0.51
C LYS A 29 0.73 35.67 -0.08
N SER A 30 0.49 36.67 0.76
CA SER A 30 0.44 38.10 0.40
C SER A 30 1.82 38.77 0.36
N GLY A 31 2.92 38.02 0.54
CA GLY A 31 4.29 38.53 0.45
C GLY A 31 4.83 39.18 1.74
N GLY A 32 4.07 39.14 2.84
CA GLY A 32 4.57 39.57 4.14
C GLY A 32 5.55 38.55 4.72
N THR A 33 6.76 39.00 5.05
CA THR A 33 7.82 38.18 5.67
C THR A 33 7.92 38.50 7.15
N GLY A 34 7.79 37.48 7.99
CA GLY A 34 8.03 37.55 9.44
C GLY A 34 9.19 36.65 9.85
N THR A 35 9.99 37.09 10.83
CA THR A 35 11.08 36.31 11.40
C THR A 35 10.73 35.92 12.84
N SER A 36 11.08 34.70 13.24
CA SER A 36 10.92 34.25 14.63
C SER A 36 12.18 34.55 15.44
N THR A 37 12.02 34.85 16.73
CA THR A 37 13.13 34.90 17.70
C THR A 37 13.65 33.51 18.07
N VAL A 38 12.90 32.46 17.75
CA VAL A 38 13.26 31.07 18.01
C VAL A 38 13.94 30.48 16.77
N THR A 39 15.09 29.83 16.98
CA THR A 39 15.85 29.11 15.96
C THR A 39 15.69 27.60 16.17
N PHE A 40 15.72 26.82 15.09
CA PHE A 40 15.79 25.37 15.19
C PHE A 40 17.23 24.89 15.02
N THR A 41 17.60 23.79 15.66
CA THR A 41 18.89 23.14 15.43
C THR A 41 18.63 21.73 14.94
N GLY A 42 19.05 21.44 13.72
CA GLY A 42 19.06 20.09 13.19
C GLY A 42 20.17 19.29 13.85
N LEU A 43 19.77 18.31 14.66
CA LEU A 43 20.70 17.39 15.31
C LEU A 43 21.04 16.24 14.35
N PRO A 44 22.29 15.73 14.35
CA PRO A 44 22.59 14.48 13.68
C PRO A 44 21.71 13.37 14.27
N VAL A 45 21.37 12.39 13.43
CA VAL A 45 20.59 11.22 13.85
C VAL A 45 21.34 10.53 14.99
N LYS A 46 20.86 10.72 16.22
CA LYS A 46 21.44 10.08 17.39
C LYS A 46 21.07 8.60 17.31
N LYS A 47 22.06 7.71 17.42
CA LYS A 47 21.82 6.27 17.63
C LYS A 47 21.26 6.11 19.05
N VAL A 48 19.94 5.99 19.14
CA VAL A 48 19.23 5.80 20.41
C VAL A 48 19.35 4.32 20.79
N GLY A 49 19.80 4.03 22.00
CA GLY A 49 19.92 2.65 22.48
C GLY A 49 18.55 1.97 22.62
N PRO A 50 18.48 0.62 22.63
CA PRO A 50 17.21 -0.12 22.71
C PRO A 50 16.33 0.19 23.93
N LEU A 51 16.96 0.73 24.99
CA LEU A 51 16.34 1.06 26.27
C LEU A 51 16.24 2.58 26.50
N GLU A 52 16.73 3.40 25.56
CA GLU A 52 16.76 4.85 25.69
C GLU A 52 15.51 5.47 25.04
N SER A 53 14.78 6.29 25.79
CA SER A 53 13.57 6.93 25.27
C SER A 53 13.91 8.07 24.31
N SER A 54 13.38 8.04 23.09
CA SER A 54 13.49 9.14 22.11
C SER A 54 12.16 9.87 21.92
N SER A 55 12.20 11.20 21.89
CA SER A 55 11.05 12.06 21.57
C SER A 55 10.92 12.37 20.07
N VAL A 56 11.83 11.84 19.25
CA VAL A 56 11.86 12.03 17.79
C VAL A 56 11.93 10.66 17.12
N TRP A 57 11.18 10.48 16.03
CA TRP A 57 11.28 9.30 15.18
C TRP A 57 12.71 9.20 14.63
N VAL A 58 13.41 8.13 15.01
CA VAL A 58 14.74 7.81 14.50
C VAL A 58 14.57 7.14 13.14
N ASP A 59 15.38 7.51 12.15
CA ASP A 59 15.38 6.79 10.88
C ASP A 59 16.01 5.41 11.09
N GLU A 60 15.15 4.40 11.05
CA GLU A 60 15.47 2.99 11.31
C GLU A 60 16.14 2.32 10.11
N SER A 61 16.23 3.02 8.97
CA SER A 61 16.71 2.47 7.69
C SER A 61 18.16 1.98 7.78
N GLU A 62 18.99 2.59 8.64
CA GLU A 62 20.35 2.11 8.92
C GLU A 62 20.40 0.78 9.72
N TRP A 63 19.31 0.38 10.38
CA TRP A 63 19.22 -0.90 11.10
C TRP A 63 18.86 -2.06 10.17
N VAL A 64 18.17 -1.76 9.07
CA VAL A 64 17.79 -2.75 8.07
C VAL A 64 19.04 -3.32 7.38
N ASP A 65 20.05 -2.50 7.13
CA ASP A 65 21.34 -2.92 6.59
C ASP A 65 22.08 -3.91 7.52
N GLN A 66 22.00 -3.73 8.84
CA GLN A 66 22.67 -4.62 9.80
C GLN A 66 22.11 -6.04 9.83
N ARG A 67 20.83 -6.24 9.48
CA ARG A 67 20.22 -7.58 9.39
C ARG A 67 20.63 -8.31 8.12
N LEU A 68 20.84 -7.57 7.03
CA LEU A 68 21.40 -8.13 5.80
C LEU A 68 22.88 -8.53 5.99
N ASP A 69 23.64 -7.74 6.77
CA ASP A 69 25.05 -7.99 7.06
C ASP A 69 25.32 -9.25 7.90
N ARG A 70 24.33 -9.79 8.62
CA ARG A 70 24.54 -11.02 9.39
C ARG A 70 24.77 -12.24 8.49
N VAL A 71 24.35 -12.17 7.22
CA VAL A 71 24.61 -13.17 6.18
C VAL A 71 25.98 -12.92 5.51
N GLN A 72 26.48 -11.69 5.52
CA GLN A 72 27.77 -11.26 4.94
C GLN A 72 28.95 -11.34 5.94
N LYS A 73 28.95 -12.31 6.86
CA LYS A 73 30.09 -12.48 7.81
C LYS A 73 31.37 -13.08 7.20
N SER A 74 31.47 -13.09 5.89
CA SER A 74 32.69 -13.45 5.19
C SER A 74 32.97 -12.42 4.09
N THR A 75 34.06 -11.68 4.32
CA THR A 75 34.91 -11.04 3.29
C THR A 75 34.67 -9.60 2.85
N THR A 76 33.93 -8.79 3.61
CA THR A 76 34.25 -7.36 3.66
C THR A 76 34.93 -7.09 4.99
N MET A 77 36.21 -6.76 4.95
CA MET A 77 36.89 -6.14 6.08
C MET A 77 35.95 -5.07 6.62
N SER A 78 35.46 -5.23 7.84
CA SER A 78 34.55 -4.27 8.44
C SER A 78 35.24 -2.90 8.39
N LEU A 79 34.82 -2.07 7.43
CA LEU A 79 35.20 -0.67 7.27
C LEU A 79 34.81 0.16 8.50
N ARG A 80 34.17 -0.47 9.49
CA ARG A 80 33.76 0.08 10.78
C ARG A 80 34.71 -0.29 11.93
N THR A 81 35.80 -1.01 11.68
CA THR A 81 36.83 -1.29 12.71
C THR A 81 37.76 -0.10 12.87
N ASP A 82 38.07 0.26 14.12
CA ASP A 82 39.03 1.33 14.42
C ASP A 82 40.37 1.03 13.70
N PRO A 83 40.87 1.94 12.84
CA PRO A 83 42.16 1.77 12.15
C PRO A 83 43.35 1.57 13.11
N LEU A 84 43.27 2.09 14.35
CA LEU A 84 44.31 1.90 15.36
C LEU A 84 44.25 0.52 16.02
N GLY A 85 43.16 -0.24 15.83
CA GLY A 85 42.96 -1.55 16.46
C GLY A 85 42.85 -1.48 17.98
N LEU A 86 42.61 -0.29 18.52
CA LEU A 86 42.41 -0.03 19.93
C LEU A 86 40.90 -0.01 20.11
N ASN A 87 40.26 -1.18 20.27
CA ASN A 87 38.81 -1.29 20.44
C ASN A 87 38.30 -0.27 21.47
N SER A 88 37.80 0.86 20.98
CA SER A 88 37.03 1.79 21.79
C SER A 88 35.64 1.17 21.83
N GLU A 89 35.40 0.35 22.85
CA GLU A 89 34.05 -0.08 23.21
C GLU A 89 33.14 1.15 23.20
N GLU A 90 32.09 1.06 22.38
CA GLU A 90 30.85 1.83 22.46
C GLU A 90 30.97 3.23 23.07
N LEU A 91 31.60 4.17 22.38
CA LEU A 91 31.36 5.58 22.66
C LEU A 91 30.53 6.15 21.52
N GLY A 92 29.21 6.08 21.70
CA GLY A 92 28.26 6.84 20.92
C GLY A 92 28.74 8.29 20.79
N HIS A 93 28.62 8.84 19.58
CA HIS A 93 28.99 10.20 19.25
C HIS A 93 28.65 11.15 20.41
N LYS A 94 29.66 11.71 21.11
CA LYS A 94 29.44 12.82 22.04
C LYS A 94 28.99 14.01 21.19
N THR A 95 27.69 14.09 20.91
CA THR A 95 27.06 15.00 19.93
C THR A 95 27.42 16.48 20.17
N GLN A 96 27.74 16.85 21.42
CA GLN A 96 28.21 18.18 21.78
C GLN A 96 29.62 18.51 21.26
N VAL A 97 30.52 17.52 21.24
CA VAL A 97 31.92 17.71 20.79
C VAL A 97 31.95 17.84 19.27
N TYR A 98 31.12 17.07 18.56
CA TYR A 98 31.02 17.12 17.10
C TYR A 98 30.67 18.51 16.57
N MET A 99 29.70 19.22 17.18
CA MET A 99 29.32 20.56 16.73
C MET A 99 30.43 21.59 16.91
N GLN A 100 31.17 21.53 18.03
CA GLN A 100 32.29 22.42 18.27
C GLN A 100 33.47 22.10 17.34
N LEU A 101 33.72 20.81 17.07
CA LEU A 101 34.74 20.38 16.13
C LEU A 101 34.38 20.74 14.68
N ALA A 102 33.10 20.66 14.30
CA ALA A 102 32.66 21.06 12.96
C ALA A 102 32.88 22.56 12.70
N ASP A 103 32.67 23.42 13.70
CA ASP A 103 32.98 24.86 13.59
C ASP A 103 34.50 25.13 13.51
N LEU A 104 35.32 24.31 14.17
CA LEU A 104 36.79 24.42 14.20
C LEU A 104 37.48 23.88 12.94
N PHE A 105 37.00 22.75 12.40
CA PHE A 105 37.61 22.02 11.29
C PHE A 105 36.87 22.22 9.96
N GLY A 106 35.77 23.00 9.95
CA GLY A 106 35.07 23.44 8.74
C GLY A 106 34.59 22.30 7.84
N LYS A 107 35.29 22.08 6.72
CA LYS A 107 34.98 21.04 5.72
C LYS A 107 35.72 19.71 5.94
N GLY A 108 36.48 19.59 7.03
CA GLY A 108 37.14 18.33 7.39
C GLY A 108 36.13 17.23 7.71
N SER A 109 36.59 16.00 7.72
CA SER A 109 35.76 14.85 8.10
C SER A 109 36.50 13.95 9.08
N PRO A 110 35.84 13.48 10.16
CA PRO A 110 36.40 12.49 11.07
C PRO A 110 36.31 11.06 10.51
N ASP A 111 35.78 10.84 9.31
CA ASP A 111 35.64 9.50 8.74
C ASP A 111 36.83 9.13 7.85
N PRO A 112 37.62 8.07 8.15
CA PRO A 112 38.78 7.67 7.35
C PRO A 112 38.46 7.23 5.91
N THR A 113 37.18 7.10 5.55
CA THR A 113 36.73 6.77 4.19
C THR A 113 36.43 8.02 3.35
N ASP A 114 36.35 9.19 3.98
CA ASP A 114 36.02 10.44 3.32
C ASP A 114 37.25 11.04 2.62
N GLN A 115 37.03 11.72 1.49
CA GLN A 115 38.11 12.38 0.75
C GLN A 115 38.72 13.55 1.54
N ASN A 116 37.93 14.14 2.43
CA ASN A 116 38.33 15.28 3.26
C ASN A 116 38.74 14.86 4.68
N PHE A 117 39.26 13.64 4.84
CA PHE A 117 39.63 13.10 6.15
C PHE A 117 40.67 13.97 6.87
N ASP A 118 40.35 14.37 8.11
CA ASP A 118 41.28 15.03 9.02
C ASP A 118 41.67 14.10 10.19
N PRO A 119 42.95 13.70 10.29
CA PRO A 119 43.40 12.77 11.33
C PRO A 119 43.34 13.39 12.74
N SER A 120 43.46 14.71 12.86
CA SER A 120 43.39 15.41 14.14
C SER A 120 41.97 15.40 14.67
N TRP A 121 40.99 15.66 13.80
CA TRP A 121 39.57 15.54 14.14
C TRP A 121 39.24 14.09 14.52
N PHE A 122 39.66 13.10 13.72
CA PHE A 122 39.45 11.69 14.02
C PHE A 122 39.92 11.29 15.43
N LEU A 123 41.13 11.72 15.82
CA LEU A 123 41.69 11.41 17.13
C LEU A 123 40.94 12.11 18.26
N LEU A 124 40.55 13.37 18.07
CA LEU A 124 39.77 14.11 19.06
C LEU A 124 38.35 13.53 19.24
N GLU A 125 37.74 13.06 18.17
CA GLU A 125 36.38 12.52 18.23
C GLU A 125 36.35 11.08 18.78
N ARG A 126 37.22 10.19 18.29
CA ARG A 126 37.18 8.76 18.61
C ARG A 126 38.12 8.34 19.75
N HIS A 127 39.17 9.13 20.01
CA HIS A 127 40.25 8.79 20.95
C HIS A 127 40.63 9.93 21.90
N CYS A 128 39.73 10.88 22.18
CA CYS A 128 40.01 11.97 23.15
C CYS A 128 40.43 11.45 24.52
N ASP A 129 39.87 10.33 24.95
CA ASP A 129 40.12 9.72 26.26
C ASP A 129 41.25 8.67 26.22
N THR A 130 41.94 8.48 25.07
CA THR A 130 43.00 7.49 24.91
C THR A 130 44.37 8.02 25.32
N SER A 131 45.09 7.29 26.17
CA SER A 131 46.45 7.69 26.59
C SER A 131 47.47 7.64 25.44
N PHE A 132 48.50 8.49 25.50
CA PHE A 132 49.56 8.55 24.50
C PHE A 132 50.28 7.20 24.31
N SER A 133 50.47 6.42 25.38
CA SER A 133 51.07 5.08 25.30
C SER A 133 50.24 4.14 24.43
N LYS A 134 48.91 4.17 24.60
CA LYS A 134 47.98 3.37 23.79
C LYS A 134 47.95 3.83 22.36
N LEU A 135 47.96 5.14 22.11
CA LEU A 135 48.03 5.67 20.75
C LEU A 135 49.33 5.24 20.02
N LYS A 136 50.45 5.19 20.74
CA LYS A 136 51.73 4.69 20.21
C LYS A 136 51.69 3.19 19.87
N GLU A 137 51.01 2.38 20.69
CA GLU A 137 50.71 0.98 20.38
C GLU A 137 49.85 0.85 19.12
N GLY A 138 48.78 1.66 19.01
CA GLY A 138 47.91 1.70 17.82
C GLY A 138 48.64 2.12 16.55
N HIS A 139 49.54 3.10 16.63
CA HIS A 139 50.41 3.48 15.52
C HIS A 139 51.34 2.33 15.09
N ALA A 140 51.93 1.60 16.04
CA ALA A 140 52.77 0.44 15.74
C ALA A 140 51.97 -0.70 15.09
N TYR A 141 50.74 -0.93 15.56
CA TYR A 141 49.80 -1.87 14.96
C TYR A 141 49.46 -1.46 13.51
N MET A 142 49.11 -0.21 13.28
CA MET A 142 48.80 0.33 11.95
C MET A 142 49.99 0.18 10.99
N LYS A 143 51.20 0.51 11.45
CA LYS A 143 52.43 0.36 10.65
C LYS A 143 52.70 -1.10 10.29
N ARG A 144 52.51 -2.04 11.23
CA ARG A 144 52.64 -3.48 10.97
C ARG A 144 51.58 -3.96 9.97
N ARG A 145 50.34 -3.48 10.09
CA ARG A 145 49.23 -3.82 9.20
C ARG A 145 49.44 -3.28 7.78
N ALA A 146 49.88 -2.03 7.63
CA ALA A 146 50.21 -1.44 6.35
C ALA A 146 51.30 -2.25 5.61
N ASN A 147 52.37 -2.62 6.32
CA ASN A 147 53.45 -3.44 5.75
C ASN A 147 53.03 -4.87 5.40
N ARG A 148 52.05 -5.44 6.13
CA ARG A 148 51.47 -6.74 5.78
C ARG A 148 50.63 -6.65 4.51
N ASN A 149 49.91 -5.55 4.33
CA ASN A 149 49.04 -5.35 3.18
C ASN A 149 49.82 -5.11 1.88
N THR A 150 50.94 -4.38 1.91
CA THR A 150 51.75 -4.12 0.70
C THR A 150 52.39 -5.37 0.09
N ASN A 151 52.63 -6.43 0.87
CA ASN A 151 53.40 -7.58 0.43
C ASN A 151 52.56 -8.79 -0.04
N ASN A 152 51.29 -8.92 0.38
CA ASN A 152 50.46 -10.11 0.07
C ASN A 152 48.95 -9.82 -0.09
N ALA A 153 48.48 -8.57 -0.01
CA ALA A 153 47.04 -8.29 0.06
C ALA A 153 46.24 -8.44 -1.25
N PRO A 154 46.73 -8.04 -2.45
CA PRO A 154 45.90 -8.09 -3.65
C PRO A 154 45.40 -9.50 -3.95
N LEU A 155 46.24 -10.51 -3.75
CA LEU A 155 45.93 -11.92 -4.03
C LEU A 155 44.93 -12.53 -3.04
N ASN A 156 45.06 -12.25 -1.74
CA ASN A 156 44.13 -12.79 -0.74
C ASN A 156 42.76 -12.13 -0.79
N HIS A 157 42.71 -10.80 -1.01
CA HIS A 157 41.43 -10.11 -1.19
C HIS A 157 40.68 -10.62 -2.43
N VAL A 158 41.38 -10.85 -3.54
CA VAL A 158 40.77 -11.43 -4.74
C VAL A 158 40.32 -12.87 -4.49
N LYS A 159 41.14 -13.71 -3.85
CA LYS A 159 40.81 -15.11 -3.59
C LYS A 159 39.55 -15.27 -2.73
N ASP A 160 39.40 -14.45 -1.71
CA ASP A 160 38.28 -14.55 -0.78
C ASP A 160 37.02 -13.82 -1.32
N SER A 161 37.15 -12.90 -2.28
CA SER A 161 36.03 -12.20 -2.92
C SER A 161 35.45 -12.93 -4.13
N LEU A 162 36.19 -13.86 -4.73
CA LEU A 162 35.75 -14.63 -5.89
C LEU A 162 34.42 -15.39 -5.68
N PRO A 163 34.18 -16.06 -4.53
CA PRO A 163 32.90 -16.74 -4.29
C PRO A 163 31.70 -15.79 -4.35
N VAL A 164 31.82 -14.59 -3.77
CA VAL A 164 30.76 -13.56 -3.80
C VAL A 164 30.54 -13.05 -5.22
N PHE A 165 31.62 -12.86 -5.99
CA PHE A 165 31.50 -12.48 -7.40
C PHE A 165 30.75 -13.53 -8.22
N PHE A 166 31.03 -14.82 -8.01
CA PHE A 166 30.32 -15.90 -8.69
C PHE A 166 28.84 -15.98 -8.25
N GLU A 167 28.55 -15.77 -6.97
CA GLU A 167 27.17 -15.71 -6.47
C GLU A 167 26.38 -14.52 -7.05
N VAL A 168 27.00 -13.32 -7.10
CA VAL A 168 26.39 -12.15 -7.74
C VAL A 168 26.19 -12.38 -9.23
N GLN A 169 27.15 -13.03 -9.89
CA GLN A 169 27.04 -13.35 -11.31
C GLN A 169 25.95 -14.39 -11.58
N GLU A 170 25.83 -15.41 -10.73
CA GLU A 170 24.79 -16.45 -10.82
C GLU A 170 23.40 -15.85 -10.56
N THR A 171 23.26 -15.03 -9.52
CA THR A 171 22.01 -14.33 -9.21
C THR A 171 21.61 -13.36 -10.32
N LEU A 172 22.56 -12.57 -10.84
CA LEU A 172 22.32 -11.66 -11.97
C LEU A 172 21.95 -12.43 -13.24
N SER A 173 22.61 -13.55 -13.52
CA SER A 173 22.28 -14.42 -14.64
C SER A 173 20.90 -15.06 -14.47
N GLY A 174 20.53 -15.45 -13.26
CA GLY A 174 19.21 -15.96 -12.91
C GLY A 174 18.11 -14.91 -13.08
N ILE A 175 18.38 -13.67 -12.66
CA ILE A 175 17.48 -12.51 -12.88
C ILE A 175 17.36 -12.24 -14.37
N HIS A 176 18.48 -12.19 -15.11
CA HIS A 176 18.47 -11.96 -16.55
C HIS A 176 17.71 -13.07 -17.28
N HIS A 177 17.87 -14.34 -16.89
CA HIS A 177 17.12 -15.45 -17.47
C HIS A 177 15.62 -15.36 -17.16
N LYS A 178 15.24 -15.03 -15.92
CA LYS A 178 13.83 -14.76 -15.57
C LYS A 178 13.26 -13.58 -16.34
N MET A 179 14.02 -12.48 -16.43
CA MET A 179 13.65 -11.29 -17.20
C MET A 179 13.59 -11.55 -18.70
N MET A 180 14.38 -12.48 -19.26
CA MET A 180 14.31 -12.91 -20.66
C MET A 180 13.16 -13.89 -20.89
N LYS A 181 12.85 -14.76 -19.92
CA LYS A 181 11.67 -15.62 -19.94
C LYS A 181 10.39 -14.80 -19.87
N ASP A 182 10.37 -13.79 -19.01
CA ASP A 182 9.28 -12.80 -18.89
C ASP A 182 9.30 -11.83 -20.08
N GLY A 183 10.49 -11.50 -20.59
CA GLY A 183 10.76 -10.61 -21.72
C GLY A 183 10.62 -11.26 -23.10
N SER A 184 10.38 -12.57 -23.18
CA SER A 184 9.82 -13.22 -24.38
C SER A 184 8.37 -12.74 -24.65
N GLY A 185 7.84 -11.85 -23.80
CA GLY A 185 6.73 -10.95 -24.07
C GLY A 185 7.13 -9.61 -24.69
N ARG A 186 8.17 -9.53 -25.53
CA ARG A 186 8.40 -8.37 -26.45
C ARG A 186 7.27 -8.15 -27.47
N ASN A 187 6.16 -8.88 -27.34
CA ASN A 187 4.86 -8.50 -27.85
C ASN A 187 3.99 -8.10 -26.65
N ASN A 188 3.86 -6.80 -26.39
CA ASN A 188 2.69 -6.04 -25.87
C ASN A 188 1.53 -6.79 -25.16
N ALA A 189 1.79 -7.87 -24.44
CA ALA A 189 0.79 -8.62 -23.69
C ALA A 189 1.04 -8.31 -22.23
N ASN A 190 0.42 -7.23 -21.76
CA ASN A 190 0.63 -6.74 -20.42
C ASN A 190 0.28 -7.87 -19.44
N LEU A 191 0.99 -7.95 -18.31
CA LEU A 191 0.60 -8.79 -17.17
C LEU A 191 -0.92 -8.64 -16.85
N THR A 192 -1.44 -7.44 -17.11
CA THR A 192 -2.84 -7.05 -16.96
C THR A 192 -3.77 -7.65 -18.00
N ASP A 193 -3.31 -8.06 -19.19
CA ASP A 193 -4.21 -8.54 -20.26
C ASP A 193 -4.86 -9.87 -19.88
N LYS A 194 -4.10 -10.79 -19.25
CA LYS A 194 -4.67 -12.03 -18.71
C LYS A 194 -5.65 -11.78 -17.56
N LEU A 195 -5.40 -10.74 -16.78
CA LEU A 195 -6.32 -10.32 -15.72
C LEU A 195 -7.59 -9.69 -16.32
N GLU A 196 -7.44 -8.89 -17.36
CA GLU A 196 -8.54 -8.26 -18.07
C GLU A 196 -9.43 -9.29 -18.77
N THR A 197 -8.85 -10.29 -19.43
CA THR A 197 -9.62 -11.37 -20.06
C THR A 197 -10.40 -12.17 -19.02
N THR A 198 -9.77 -12.57 -17.92
CA THR A 198 -10.43 -13.33 -16.84
C THR A 198 -11.50 -12.51 -16.12
N LEU A 199 -11.29 -11.20 -15.94
CA LEU A 199 -12.27 -10.29 -15.35
C LEU A 199 -13.48 -10.09 -16.28
N ASN A 200 -13.24 -9.91 -17.58
CA ASN A 200 -14.30 -9.76 -18.57
C ASN A 200 -15.13 -11.04 -18.69
N GLU A 201 -14.50 -12.21 -18.74
CA GLU A 201 -15.19 -13.50 -18.71
C GLU A 201 -16.04 -13.69 -17.45
N ALA A 202 -15.48 -13.35 -16.28
CA ALA A 202 -16.22 -13.41 -15.01
C ALA A 202 -17.41 -12.45 -15.00
N SER A 203 -17.24 -11.23 -15.51
CA SER A 203 -18.31 -10.24 -15.62
C SER A 203 -19.41 -10.67 -16.58
N GLU A 204 -19.05 -11.27 -17.71
CA GLU A 204 -20.02 -11.76 -18.70
C GLU A 204 -20.80 -12.96 -18.15
N ASN A 205 -20.12 -13.89 -17.48
CA ASN A 205 -20.75 -15.01 -16.78
C ASN A 205 -21.69 -14.52 -15.66
N ALA A 206 -21.29 -13.53 -14.86
CA ALA A 206 -22.17 -12.96 -13.85
C ALA A 206 -23.41 -12.32 -14.49
N ASN A 207 -23.25 -11.57 -15.57
CA ASN A 207 -24.36 -10.92 -16.27
C ASN A 207 -25.34 -11.93 -16.88
N THR A 208 -24.86 -13.03 -17.46
CA THR A 208 -25.73 -14.08 -17.99
C THR A 208 -26.52 -14.79 -16.87
N LEU A 209 -25.88 -15.08 -15.74
CA LEU A 209 -26.54 -15.63 -14.56
C LEU A 209 -27.60 -14.67 -14.01
N PHE A 210 -27.28 -13.38 -13.84
CA PHE A 210 -28.25 -12.39 -13.35
C PHE A 210 -29.44 -12.22 -14.29
N LYS A 211 -29.22 -12.18 -15.62
CA LYS A 211 -30.32 -12.13 -16.60
C LYS A 211 -31.24 -13.34 -16.47
N THR A 212 -30.66 -14.53 -16.30
CA THR A 212 -31.42 -15.77 -16.13
C THR A 212 -32.25 -15.74 -14.85
N VAL A 213 -31.65 -15.37 -13.72
CA VAL A 213 -32.34 -15.26 -12.42
C VAL A 213 -33.46 -14.20 -12.46
N LEU A 214 -33.19 -13.04 -13.04
CA LEU A 214 -34.18 -11.96 -13.18
C LEU A 214 -35.35 -12.39 -14.08
N SER A 215 -35.10 -13.06 -15.20
CA SER A 215 -36.17 -13.57 -16.07
C SER A 215 -37.04 -14.63 -15.39
N CYS A 216 -36.42 -15.52 -14.61
CA CYS A 216 -37.13 -16.51 -13.80
C CYS A 216 -38.00 -15.85 -12.72
N LYS A 217 -37.48 -14.81 -12.06
CA LYS A 217 -38.22 -14.00 -11.10
C LYS A 217 -39.41 -13.31 -11.77
N ASP A 218 -39.21 -12.63 -12.90
CA ASP A 218 -40.27 -11.93 -13.63
C ASP A 218 -41.38 -12.90 -14.09
N ARG A 219 -41.01 -14.10 -14.52
CA ARG A 219 -41.97 -15.16 -14.87
C ARG A 219 -42.76 -15.60 -13.64
N ALA A 220 -42.10 -15.88 -12.52
CA ALA A 220 -42.75 -16.28 -11.28
C ALA A 220 -43.69 -15.18 -10.76
N ASP A 221 -43.25 -13.92 -10.79
CA ASP A 221 -44.04 -12.77 -10.37
C ASP A 221 -45.25 -12.53 -11.31
N SER A 222 -45.09 -12.77 -12.61
CA SER A 222 -46.21 -12.73 -13.56
C SER A 222 -47.25 -13.83 -13.29
N ILE A 223 -46.81 -15.05 -12.98
CA ILE A 223 -47.70 -16.16 -12.62
C ILE A 223 -48.43 -15.82 -11.32
N ARG A 224 -47.71 -15.33 -10.30
CA ARG A 224 -48.28 -14.92 -9.02
C ARG A 224 -49.31 -13.81 -9.17
N ASN A 225 -49.02 -12.80 -9.99
CA ASN A 225 -49.95 -11.72 -10.30
C ASN A 225 -51.20 -12.25 -11.04
N THR A 226 -51.01 -13.13 -12.03
CA THR A 226 -52.11 -13.77 -12.77
C THR A 226 -53.01 -14.58 -11.84
N LEU A 227 -52.42 -15.38 -10.95
CA LEU A 227 -53.14 -16.18 -9.95
C LEU A 227 -53.95 -15.29 -9.00
N ASN A 228 -53.34 -14.19 -8.51
CA ASN A 228 -54.04 -13.25 -7.62
C ASN A 228 -55.26 -12.60 -8.31
N VAL A 229 -55.11 -12.23 -9.60
CA VAL A 229 -56.23 -11.74 -10.41
C VAL A 229 -57.31 -12.81 -10.57
N LEU A 230 -56.94 -14.06 -10.88
CA LEU A 230 -57.88 -15.16 -11.05
C LEU A 230 -58.65 -15.46 -9.76
N GLN A 231 -57.96 -15.49 -8.63
CA GLN A 231 -58.59 -15.70 -7.31
C GLN A 231 -59.55 -14.57 -6.96
N ARG A 232 -59.14 -13.31 -7.16
CA ARG A 232 -59.97 -12.13 -6.86
C ARG A 232 -61.22 -12.04 -7.74
N PHE A 233 -61.13 -12.47 -9.00
CA PHE A 233 -62.25 -12.42 -9.96
C PHE A 233 -62.84 -13.81 -10.28
N LYS A 234 -62.62 -14.81 -9.42
CA LYS A 234 -63.11 -16.19 -9.60
C LYS A 234 -64.62 -16.24 -9.88
N PHE A 235 -65.40 -15.40 -9.21
CA PHE A 235 -66.84 -15.26 -9.44
C PHE A 235 -67.19 -14.90 -10.90
N LEU A 236 -66.44 -13.98 -11.51
CA LEU A 236 -66.68 -13.52 -12.88
C LEU A 236 -66.38 -14.62 -13.90
N PHE A 237 -65.33 -15.41 -13.67
CA PHE A 237 -64.97 -16.55 -14.53
C PHE A 237 -65.97 -17.70 -14.42
N ASN A 238 -66.56 -17.90 -13.24
CA ASN A 238 -67.58 -18.92 -13.00
C ASN A 238 -69.01 -18.46 -13.35
N LEU A 239 -69.19 -17.19 -13.71
CA LEU A 239 -70.49 -16.59 -13.97
C LEU A 239 -71.24 -17.26 -15.14
N PRO A 240 -70.63 -17.53 -16.32
CA PRO A 240 -71.36 -18.17 -17.43
C PRO A 240 -71.90 -19.55 -17.06
N LEU A 241 -71.07 -20.35 -16.37
CA LEU A 241 -71.44 -21.66 -15.84
C LEU A 241 -72.56 -21.58 -14.79
N SER A 242 -72.52 -20.56 -13.93
CA SER A 242 -73.60 -20.31 -12.94
C SER A 242 -74.90 -19.92 -13.63
N ILE A 243 -74.85 -19.03 -14.63
CA ILE A 243 -76.00 -18.56 -15.39
C ILE A 243 -76.67 -19.72 -16.14
N GLU A 244 -75.90 -20.53 -16.89
CA GLU A 244 -76.44 -21.70 -17.59
C GLU A 244 -77.12 -22.68 -16.64
N LYS A 245 -76.46 -23.02 -15.52
CA LYS A 245 -77.02 -23.95 -14.52
C LYS A 245 -78.33 -23.42 -13.90
N ASN A 246 -78.41 -22.12 -13.64
CA ASN A 246 -79.59 -21.53 -13.00
C ASN A 246 -80.74 -21.29 -14.00
N ILE A 247 -80.44 -21.04 -15.28
CA ILE A 247 -81.45 -21.00 -16.36
C ILE A 247 -82.09 -22.38 -16.55
N LEU A 248 -81.29 -23.45 -16.59
CA LEU A 248 -81.81 -24.82 -16.73
C LEU A 248 -82.71 -25.26 -15.57
N LYS A 249 -82.51 -24.67 -14.38
CA LYS A 249 -83.33 -24.93 -13.19
C LYS A 249 -84.57 -24.02 -13.10
N GLY A 250 -84.72 -23.03 -13.99
CA GLY A 250 -85.82 -22.05 -13.95
C GLY A 250 -85.66 -20.94 -12.91
N ASP A 251 -84.50 -20.83 -12.25
CA ASP A 251 -84.25 -19.89 -11.15
C ASP A 251 -83.72 -18.53 -11.66
N TYR A 252 -84.57 -17.81 -12.38
CA TYR A 252 -84.20 -16.55 -13.04
C TYR A 252 -83.86 -15.41 -12.06
N GLY A 253 -84.38 -15.44 -10.82
CA GLY A 253 -84.08 -14.44 -9.80
C GLY A 253 -82.60 -14.41 -9.41
N VAL A 254 -81.97 -15.59 -9.31
CA VAL A 254 -80.54 -15.73 -9.01
C VAL A 254 -79.70 -15.21 -10.17
N VAL A 255 -80.10 -15.50 -11.41
CA VAL A 255 -79.43 -15.03 -12.63
C VAL A 255 -79.42 -13.50 -12.70
N ILE A 256 -80.54 -12.84 -12.41
CA ILE A 256 -80.64 -11.38 -12.41
C ILE A 256 -79.74 -10.77 -11.33
N ASN A 257 -79.69 -11.37 -10.14
CA ASN A 257 -78.83 -10.93 -9.05
C ASN A 257 -77.33 -11.11 -9.37
N ASP A 258 -76.94 -12.26 -9.89
CA ASP A 258 -75.57 -12.57 -10.32
C ASP A 258 -75.11 -11.64 -11.44
N TYR A 259 -76.01 -11.34 -12.39
CA TYR A 259 -75.76 -10.37 -13.45
C TYR A 259 -75.59 -8.95 -12.89
N ARG A 260 -76.44 -8.53 -11.94
CA ARG A 260 -76.35 -7.22 -11.28
C ARG A 260 -75.05 -7.07 -10.49
N LYS A 261 -74.67 -8.09 -9.71
CA LYS A 261 -73.39 -8.15 -8.98
C LYS A 261 -72.20 -8.06 -9.92
N SER A 262 -72.23 -8.81 -11.03
CA SER A 262 -71.18 -8.78 -12.06
C SER A 262 -71.06 -7.42 -12.71
N LYS A 263 -72.18 -6.78 -13.04
CA LYS A 263 -72.21 -5.44 -13.61
C LYS A 263 -71.56 -4.41 -12.68
N VAL A 264 -71.85 -4.47 -11.37
CA VAL A 264 -71.22 -3.58 -10.37
C VAL A 264 -69.71 -3.84 -10.25
N ILE A 265 -69.27 -5.09 -10.25
CA ILE A 265 -67.84 -5.46 -10.17
C ILE A 265 -67.07 -4.99 -11.41
N VAL A 266 -67.68 -5.10 -12.60
CA VAL A 266 -67.11 -4.64 -13.88
C VAL A 266 -67.09 -3.11 -13.96
N LEU A 267 -68.12 -2.42 -13.45
CA LEU A 267 -68.19 -0.96 -13.45
C LEU A 267 -67.29 -0.30 -12.38
N ARG A 268 -67.02 -0.95 -11.24
CA ARG A 268 -66.41 -0.29 -10.07
C ARG A 268 -64.94 0.10 -10.17
N LYS A 269 -64.23 -0.12 -11.30
CA LYS A 269 -63.01 0.62 -11.68
C LYS A 269 -62.32 -0.06 -12.86
N LEU A 270 -61.81 0.72 -13.82
CA LEU A 270 -60.47 0.76 -14.45
C LEU A 270 -59.55 -0.50 -14.56
N MET A 271 -60.00 -1.71 -14.18
CA MET A 271 -59.26 -2.96 -14.05
C MET A 271 -59.23 -3.77 -15.35
N LEU A 272 -59.93 -3.31 -16.39
CA LEU A 272 -59.90 -3.93 -17.72
C LEU A 272 -58.49 -3.95 -18.32
N LYS A 273 -57.59 -3.02 -17.98
CA LYS A 273 -56.20 -3.08 -18.47
C LYS A 273 -55.46 -4.29 -17.89
N SER A 274 -55.56 -4.51 -16.59
CA SER A 274 -54.92 -5.64 -15.90
C SER A 274 -55.56 -6.97 -16.29
N LEU A 275 -56.90 -7.03 -16.38
CA LEU A 275 -57.63 -8.22 -16.81
C LEU A 275 -57.36 -8.55 -18.29
N LYS A 276 -57.39 -7.56 -19.21
CA LYS A 276 -57.03 -7.75 -20.63
C LYS A 276 -55.55 -8.13 -20.79
N LYS A 277 -54.64 -7.62 -19.95
CA LYS A 277 -53.22 -8.01 -19.96
C LYS A 277 -53.05 -9.46 -19.46
N CYS A 278 -53.78 -9.86 -18.43
CA CYS A 278 -53.83 -11.21 -17.90
C CYS A 278 -54.39 -12.21 -18.93
N LEU A 279 -55.55 -11.92 -19.54
CA LEU A 279 -56.17 -12.76 -20.57
C LEU A 279 -55.26 -12.92 -21.80
N ARG A 280 -54.55 -11.86 -22.20
CA ARG A 280 -53.55 -11.95 -23.29
C ARG A 280 -52.35 -12.81 -22.91
N ARG A 281 -51.85 -12.75 -21.67
CA ARG A 281 -50.74 -13.60 -21.20
C ARG A 281 -51.14 -15.06 -21.07
N LEU A 282 -52.36 -15.35 -20.59
CA LEU A 282 -52.93 -16.70 -20.53
C LEU A 282 -53.11 -17.32 -21.93
N LYS A 283 -53.63 -16.56 -22.90
CA LYS A 283 -53.73 -17.02 -24.29
C LYS A 283 -52.37 -17.38 -24.90
N ARG A 284 -51.33 -16.56 -24.65
CA ARG A 284 -49.97 -16.83 -25.15
C ARG A 284 -49.31 -18.04 -24.47
N GLY A 285 -49.55 -18.25 -23.18
CA GLY A 285 -49.02 -19.42 -22.45
C GLY A 285 -49.70 -20.75 -22.81
N LEU A 286 -50.89 -20.71 -23.42
CA LEU A 286 -51.60 -21.90 -23.93
C LEU A 286 -51.29 -22.24 -25.39
N THR A 287 -50.52 -21.41 -26.11
CA THR A 287 -50.18 -21.63 -27.54
C THR A 287 -48.74 -22.16 -27.72
N ILE A 288 -48.21 -22.83 -26.70
CA ILE A 288 -46.95 -23.59 -26.76
C ILE A 288 -47.32 -25.06 -26.59
#